data_AF-A0A2V6ZHU1-F1
#
_entry.id   AF-A0A2V6ZHU1-F1
#
_cell.length_a   1.000
_cell.length_b   1.000
_cell.length_c   1.000
_cell.angle_alpha   90.00
_cell.angle_beta   90.00
_cell.angle_gamma   90.00
#
_symmetry.space_group_name_H-M   'P 1'
#
loop_
_entity.id
_entity.type
_entity.pdbx_description
1 polymer ?
#
loop_
_entity_poly.entity_id
_entity_poly.type
_entity_poly.pdbx_seq_one_letter_code
_entity_poly.pdbx_strand_id
1 'polypeptide(L)' 'MAGEYAFVMKDLRKVVPPKREILRGIWLSFFHGAKI' A
#
# COMPACT_ATOMS: atom_id res chain seq x y z
N MET A 1 14.39 -18.30 3.10
CA MET A 1 14.66 -17.08 2.31
C MET A 1 13.42 -16.22 2.44
N ALA A 2 13.52 -15.02 2.99
CA ALA A 2 12.38 -14.10 2.97
C ALA A 2 12.09 -13.83 1.48
N GLY A 3 10.95 -14.32 0.99
CA GLY A 3 10.62 -14.28 -0.42
C GLY A 3 10.65 -12.85 -0.96
N GLU A 4 11.02 -12.71 -2.23
CA GLU A 4 10.96 -11.41 -2.90
C GLU A 4 9.56 -10.81 -2.74
N TYR A 5 9.50 -9.51 -2.43
CA TYR A 5 8.24 -8.79 -2.38
C TYR A 5 7.61 -8.82 -3.77
N ALA A 6 6.39 -9.36 -3.85
CA ALA A 6 5.62 -9.35 -5.09
C ALA A 6 5.11 -7.95 -5.41
N PHE A 7 4.71 -7.22 -4.37
CA PHE A 7 4.15 -5.89 -4.51
C PHE A 7 4.53 -5.00 -3.34
N VAL A 8 4.83 -3.74 -3.61
CA VAL A 8 5.18 -2.74 -2.61
C VAL A 8 4.38 -1.48 -2.88
N MET A 9 3.65 -1.01 -1.87
CA MET A 9 3.03 0.32 -1.85
C MET A 9 3.87 1.22 -0.97
N LYS A 10 4.41 2.29 -1.56
CA LYS A 10 5.13 3.33 -0.81
C LYS A 10 4.31 4.60 -0.83
N ASP A 11 4.13 5.17 0.35
CA ASP A 11 3.43 6.45 0.56
C ASP A 11 2.06 6.50 -0.14
N LEU A 12 1.26 5.42 -0.03
CA LEU A 12 -0.06 5.36 -0.65
C LEU A 12 -0.97 6.40 -0.01
N ARG A 13 -1.49 7.28 -0.87
CA ARG A 13 -2.39 8.37 -0.51
C ARG A 13 -3.59 8.41 -1.44
N LYS A 14 -4.73 8.86 -0.90
CA LYS A 14 -5.92 9.10 -1.70
C LYS A 14 -6.66 10.30 -1.14
N VAL A 15 -6.85 11.29 -2.00
CA VAL A 15 -7.67 12.47 -1.71
C VAL A 15 -8.91 12.40 -2.59
N VAL A 16 -10.07 12.66 -1.98
CA VAL A 16 -11.35 12.79 -2.67
C VAL A 16 -11.86 14.23 -2.58
N PRO A 17 -12.64 14.71 -3.57
CA PRO A 17 -13.22 16.04 -3.52
C PRO A 17 -14.09 16.28 -2.26
N PRO A 18 -14.16 17.51 -1.74
CA PRO A 18 -13.42 18.69 -2.21
C PRO A 18 -11.92 18.65 -1.84
N LYS A 19 -11.54 18.15 -0.65
CA LYS A 19 -10.14 18.05 -0.19
C LYS A 19 -9.94 17.00 0.94
N ARG A 20 -10.70 15.89 0.96
CA ARG A 20 -10.62 14.90 2.05
C ARG A 20 -9.58 13.83 1.74
N GLU A 21 -8.55 13.71 2.56
CA GLU A 21 -7.60 12.60 2.50
C GLU A 21 -8.21 11.37 3.20
N ILE A 22 -8.38 10.26 2.46
CA ILE A 22 -8.97 9.00 2.94
C ILE A 22 -7.94 7.88 3.08
N LEU A 23 -6.78 7.99 2.44
CA LEU A 23 -5.60 7.16 2.70
C LEU A 23 -4.42 8.13 2.90
N ARG A 24 -3.62 7.92 3.95
CA ARG A 24 -2.51 8.79 4.33
C ARG A 24 -1.24 8.00 4.62
N GLY A 25 -0.22 8.19 3.80
CA GLY A 25 1.15 7.76 4.09
C GLY A 25 1.34 6.26 4.28
N ILE A 26 0.53 5.42 3.62
CA ILE A 26 0.53 3.97 3.87
C ILE A 26 1.72 3.30 3.19
N TRP A 27 2.45 2.48 3.95
CA TRP A 27 3.58 1.67 3.47
C TRP A 27 3.26 0.19 3.67
N LEU A 28 3.19 -0.56 2.57
CA LEU A 28 2.85 -1.98 2.58
C LEU A 28 3.79 -2.75 1.66
N SER A 29 4.12 -3.97 2.05
CA SER A 29 4.88 -4.90 1.24
C SER A 29 4.21 -6.26 1.34
N PHE A 30 3.97 -6.89 0.19
CA PHE A 30 3.25 -8.15 0.09
C PHE A 30 4.15 -9.21 -0.52
N PHE A 31 4.21 -10.36 0.15
CA PHE A 31 4.90 -11.53 -0.35
C PHE A 31 4.03 -12.31 -1.32
N HIS A 32 4.66 -13.06 -2.23
CA HIS A 32 3.95 -13.97 -3.12
C HIS A 32 3.04 -14.93 -2.33
N GLY A 33 1.78 -15.05 -2.74
CA GLY A 33 0.80 -15.96 -2.13
C GLY A 33 0.08 -15.43 -0.89
N ALA A 34 0.42 -14.24 -0.38
CA ALA A 34 -0.34 -13.61 0.71
C ALA A 34 -1.81 -13.35 0.28
N LYS A 35 -2.76 -13.65 1.16
CA LYS A 35 -4.18 -13.31 0.99
C LYS A 35 -4.52 -12.14 1.91
N ILE A 36 -5.09 -11.09 1.33
CA ILE A 36 -5.28 -9.76 1.94
C ILE A 36 -6.74 -9.36 1.78
#